data_AF-A0A821SCH2-F1
#
_entry.id   AF-A0A821SCH2-F1
#
_cell.length_a   1.000
_cell.length_b   1.000
_cell.length_c   1.000
_cell.angle_alpha   90.00
_cell.angle_beta   90.00
_cell.angle_gamma   90.00
#
_symmetry.space_group_name_H-M   'P 1'
#
loop_
_entity.id
_entity.type
_entity.pdbx_description
1 polymer ?
#
loop_
_entity_poly.entity_id
_entity_poly.type
_entity_poly.pdbx_seq_one_letter_code
_entity_poly.pdbx_strand_id
1 'polypeptide(L)'
;MNYRGIGLRYLDDDFKLLSFVLGCYFYDAPAHSAAHFGAFVDDKLQEYNLQLDSSKFVVCDNEMRMLAACRDQCTRVSCSDQYLNKQLQHAFELNEIHTNKSTIENVNCETAQNIFLQVKKIVTNVRRSHRQQELSMKLQIYSETRFNGAMTMLDIFRKMFYELPLVLTNTKSMDNYNLIVKKSLDDICCFLQPFEEVIEALSEDHQPTLHRVTRRRKTIWLITTEHRLATILHPKLRNFESCYDEKENSIPALKLPYDKCQLNISSSFSSLLHSN
;
A
#
# COMPACT_ATOMS: atom_id res chain seq x y z
N MET A 1 -3.43 15.28 16.56
CA MET A 1 -4.62 15.81 15.84
C MET A 1 -5.09 14.75 14.88
N ASN A 2 -6.32 14.27 15.04
CA ASN A 2 -6.90 13.23 14.19
C ASN A 2 -7.99 13.87 13.33
N TYR A 3 -7.89 13.72 12.02
CA TYR A 3 -8.93 14.13 11.09
C TYR A 3 -9.64 12.89 10.55
N ARG A 4 -10.92 13.05 10.22
CA ARG A 4 -11.76 12.01 9.61
C ARG A 4 -12.45 12.57 8.38
N GLY A 5 -12.14 11.98 7.23
CA GLY A 5 -12.81 12.27 5.97
C GLY A 5 -14.06 11.40 5.86
N ILE A 6 -15.18 12.00 5.49
CA ILE A 6 -16.41 11.29 5.14
C ILE A 6 -16.76 11.67 3.71
N GLY A 7 -16.96 10.65 2.88
CA GLY A 7 -17.37 10.80 1.49
C GLY A 7 -18.54 9.89 1.18
N LEU A 8 -19.39 10.34 0.27
CA LEU A 8 -20.50 9.57 -0.28
C LEU A 8 -20.21 9.25 -1.74
N ARG A 9 -20.41 7.99 -2.12
CA ARG A 9 -20.33 7.54 -3.51
C ARG A 9 -21.58 6.76 -3.85
N TYR A 10 -22.20 7.08 -4.99
CA TYR A 10 -23.30 6.30 -5.53
C TYR A 10 -23.32 6.35 -7.06
N LEU A 11 -23.99 5.38 -7.68
CA LEU A 11 -24.27 5.36 -9.10
C LEU A 11 -25.71 5.85 -9.30
N ASP A 12 -25.90 6.84 -10.17
CA ASP A 12 -27.24 7.26 -10.57
C ASP A 12 -27.86 6.30 -11.61
N ASP A 13 -29.08 6.62 -12.04
CA ASP A 13 -29.84 5.82 -13.00
C ASP A 13 -29.18 5.76 -14.40
N ASP A 14 -28.29 6.71 -14.71
CA ASP A 14 -27.50 6.76 -15.94
C ASP A 14 -26.15 6.02 -15.80
N PHE A 15 -25.95 5.27 -14.71
CA PHE A 15 -24.70 4.59 -14.36
C PHE A 15 -23.50 5.54 -14.21
N LYS A 16 -23.74 6.82 -13.92
CA LYS A 16 -22.69 7.77 -13.64
C LYS A 16 -22.27 7.67 -12.18
N LEU A 17 -20.97 7.53 -11.95
CA LEU A 17 -20.42 7.57 -10.60
C LEU A 17 -20.40 9.01 -10.10
N LEU A 18 -21.10 9.24 -9.00
CA LEU A 18 -21.10 10.51 -8.30
C LEU A 18 -20.30 10.37 -7.00
N SER A 19 -19.36 11.28 -6.80
CA SER A 19 -18.45 11.31 -5.65
C SER A 19 -18.59 12.64 -4.94
N PHE A 20 -19.00 12.59 -3.68
CA PHE A 20 -19.18 13.76 -2.84
C PHE A 20 -18.25 13.67 -1.64
N VAL A 21 -17.45 14.72 -1.43
CA VAL A 21 -16.77 14.92 -0.16
C VAL A 21 -17.76 15.60 0.77
N LEU A 22 -18.25 14.88 1.77
CA LEU A 22 -19.17 15.45 2.76
C LEU A 22 -18.37 16.36 3.69
N GLY A 23 -17.23 15.90 4.18
CA GLY A 23 -16.33 16.77 4.92
C GLY A 23 -15.04 16.13 5.40
N CYS A 24 -14.15 16.97 5.90
CA CYS A 24 -12.97 16.58 6.65
C CYS A 24 -13.05 17.20 8.04
N TYR A 25 -13.35 16.37 9.02
CA TYR A 25 -13.71 16.82 10.35
C TYR A 25 -12.59 16.56 11.33
N PHE A 26 -12.39 17.49 12.24
CA PHE A 26 -11.53 17.27 13.39
C PHE A 26 -12.21 16.29 14.35
N TYR A 27 -11.50 15.23 14.72
CA TYR A 27 -11.99 14.20 15.63
C TYR A 27 -11.18 14.23 16.93
N ASP A 28 -11.77 14.84 17.95
CA ASP A 28 -11.19 15.00 19.28
C ASP A 28 -12.09 14.35 20.32
N ALA A 29 -12.14 13.02 20.27
CA ALA A 29 -12.84 12.25 21.27
C ALA A 29 -11.89 11.93 22.43
N PRO A 30 -12.23 12.33 23.68
CA PRO A 30 -11.40 12.03 24.86
C PRO A 30 -11.30 10.51 25.11
N ALA A 31 -12.34 9.77 24.75
CA ALA A 31 -12.33 8.31 24.67
C ALA A 31 -12.36 7.88 23.20
N HIS A 32 -11.25 7.35 22.75
CA HIS A 32 -11.02 6.83 21.41
C HIS A 32 -11.72 5.48 21.14
N SER A 33 -12.95 5.27 21.63
CA SER A 33 -13.68 4.00 21.50
C SER A 33 -14.49 3.91 20.20
N ALA A 34 -14.87 2.68 19.84
CA ALA A 34 -15.69 2.41 18.66
C ALA A 34 -17.08 3.06 18.73
N ALA A 35 -17.71 3.07 19.91
CA ALA A 35 -19.03 3.68 20.11
C ALA A 35 -19.01 5.19 19.85
N HIS A 36 -17.99 5.90 20.34
CA HIS A 36 -17.84 7.33 20.07
C HIS A 36 -17.57 7.61 18.59
N PHE A 37 -16.81 6.73 17.92
CA PHE A 37 -16.58 6.86 16.49
C PHE A 37 -17.88 6.65 15.69
N GLY A 38 -18.68 5.64 16.02
CA GLY A 38 -19.99 5.41 15.40
C GLY A 38 -20.91 6.62 15.55
N ALA A 39 -21.09 7.10 16.79
CA ALA A 39 -21.91 8.27 17.08
C ALA A 39 -21.43 9.54 16.34
N PHE A 40 -20.12 9.71 16.21
CA PHE A 40 -19.53 10.79 15.42
C PHE A 40 -19.87 10.69 13.93
N VAL A 41 -19.79 9.49 13.34
CA VAL A 41 -20.16 9.30 11.93
C VAL A 41 -21.65 9.55 11.72
N ASP A 42 -22.50 9.05 12.62
CA ASP A 42 -23.96 9.25 12.56
C ASP A 42 -24.32 10.74 12.63
N ASP A 43 -23.73 11.50 13.55
CA ASP A 43 -23.89 12.96 13.65
C ASP A 43 -23.55 13.67 12.33
N LYS A 44 -22.41 13.29 11.72
CA LYS A 44 -21.97 13.91 10.45
C LYS A 44 -22.79 13.51 9.24
N LEU A 45 -23.35 12.31 9.21
CA LEU A 45 -24.26 11.90 8.16
C LEU A 45 -25.63 12.58 8.31
N GLN A 46 -26.08 12.79 9.55
CA GLN A 46 -27.35 13.45 9.83
C GLN A 46 -27.40 14.91 9.32
N GLU A 47 -26.26 15.62 9.30
CA GLU A 47 -26.13 16.94 8.67
C GLU A 47 -26.60 16.96 7.19
N TYR A 48 -26.55 15.81 6.52
CA TYR A 48 -26.96 15.61 5.12
C TYR A 48 -28.25 14.80 4.98
N ASN A 49 -28.98 14.57 6.07
CA ASN A 49 -30.13 13.66 6.14
C ASN A 49 -29.79 12.23 5.70
N LEU A 50 -28.57 11.77 6.00
CA LEU A 50 -28.09 10.43 5.74
C LEU A 50 -27.97 9.64 7.05
N GLN A 51 -28.06 8.32 6.95
CA GLN A 51 -27.83 7.39 8.06
C GLN A 51 -27.18 6.11 7.54
N LEU A 52 -26.35 5.46 8.36
CA LEU A 52 -25.88 4.11 8.07
C LEU A 52 -27.00 3.10 8.31
N ASP A 53 -27.14 2.14 7.40
CA ASP A 53 -28.05 1.01 7.53
C ASP A 53 -27.53 -0.18 6.71
N SER A 54 -28.25 -1.31 6.80
CA SER A 54 -27.86 -2.57 6.16
C SER A 54 -27.80 -2.51 4.63
N SER A 55 -28.42 -1.50 4.00
CA SER A 55 -28.37 -1.30 2.55
C SER A 55 -27.09 -0.60 2.08
N LYS A 56 -26.31 -0.01 2.99
CA LYS A 56 -25.14 0.78 2.67
C LYS A 56 -23.85 0.00 2.84
N PHE A 57 -22.90 0.32 1.96
CA PHE A 57 -21.54 -0.17 2.03
C PHE A 57 -20.62 0.92 2.58
N VAL A 58 -19.88 0.61 3.64
CA VAL A 58 -18.86 1.51 4.20
C VAL A 58 -17.49 0.98 3.84
N VAL A 59 -16.75 1.74 3.02
CA VAL A 59 -15.35 1.47 2.73
C VAL A 59 -14.50 2.16 3.78
N CYS A 60 -13.85 1.38 4.64
CA CYS A 60 -12.96 1.92 5.66
C CYS A 60 -11.73 1.05 5.84
N ASP A 61 -10.79 1.60 6.59
CA ASP A 61 -9.56 0.94 6.96
C ASP A 61 -9.86 -0.22 7.96
N ASN A 62 -8.90 -1.13 8.14
CA ASN A 62 -9.02 -2.27 9.05
C ASN A 62 -8.58 -1.92 10.48
N GLU A 63 -8.67 -0.66 10.89
CA GLU A 63 -8.45 -0.30 12.28
C GLU A 63 -9.55 -0.91 13.16
N MET A 64 -9.18 -1.56 14.26
CA MET A 64 -10.10 -2.27 15.16
C MET A 64 -11.32 -1.44 15.59
N ARG A 65 -11.13 -0.12 15.69
CA ARG A 65 -12.19 0.83 16.06
C ARG A 65 -13.20 1.03 14.95
N MET A 66 -12.74 1.18 13.71
CA MET A 66 -13.60 1.26 12.51
C MET A 66 -14.36 -0.05 12.32
N LEU A 67 -13.67 -1.18 12.50
CA LEU A 67 -14.27 -2.52 12.43
C LEU A 67 -15.40 -2.69 13.43
N ALA A 68 -15.19 -2.26 14.68
CA ALA A 68 -16.19 -2.38 15.73
C ALA A 68 -17.35 -1.39 15.55
N ALA A 69 -17.09 -0.18 15.06
CA ALA A 69 -18.14 0.83 14.85
C ALA A 69 -19.11 0.46 13.72
N CYS A 70 -18.61 -0.17 12.64
CA CYS A 70 -19.43 -0.53 11.48
C CYS A 70 -20.07 -1.91 11.59
N ARG A 71 -19.80 -2.69 12.64
CA ARG A 71 -20.11 -4.13 12.69
C ARG A 71 -21.60 -4.46 12.52
N ASP A 72 -22.46 -3.72 13.20
CA ASP A 72 -23.87 -4.10 13.36
C ASP A 72 -24.83 -3.25 12.50
N GLN A 73 -24.35 -2.12 11.96
CA GLN A 73 -25.20 -1.13 11.30
C GLN A 73 -25.17 -1.20 9.77
N CYS A 74 -24.07 -1.65 9.16
CA CYS A 74 -23.88 -1.56 7.70
C CYS A 74 -22.96 -2.68 7.18
N THR A 75 -22.90 -2.83 5.85
CA THR A 75 -21.94 -3.76 5.24
C THR A 75 -20.59 -3.08 5.09
N ARG A 76 -19.55 -3.60 5.76
CA ARG A 76 -18.21 -3.01 5.70
C ARG A 76 -17.36 -3.66 4.61
N VAL A 77 -16.67 -2.84 3.84
CA VAL A 77 -15.68 -3.25 2.83
C VAL A 77 -14.29 -2.74 3.25
N SER A 78 -13.30 -3.63 3.24
CA SER A 78 -11.92 -3.27 3.56
C SER A 78 -11.29 -2.39 2.47
N CYS A 79 -10.58 -1.34 2.89
CA CYS A 79 -9.74 -0.54 2.00
C CYS A 79 -8.59 -1.39 1.42
N SER A 80 -8.59 -1.59 0.10
CA SER A 80 -7.55 -2.37 -0.59
C SER A 80 -6.18 -1.69 -0.53
N ASP A 81 -6.15 -0.36 -0.62
CA ASP A 81 -4.92 0.44 -0.58
C ASP A 81 -4.21 0.30 0.77
N GLN A 82 -4.98 0.28 1.88
CA GLN A 82 -4.41 0.06 3.20
C GLN A 82 -3.85 -1.35 3.34
N TYR A 83 -4.53 -2.34 2.78
CA TYR A 83 -4.05 -3.70 2.83
C TYR A 83 -2.71 -3.83 2.09
N LEU A 84 -2.62 -3.31 0.86
CA LEU A 84 -1.38 -3.30 0.08
C LEU A 84 -0.26 -2.54 0.80
N ASN A 85 -0.57 -1.36 1.35
CA ASN A 85 0.41 -0.55 2.07
C ASN A 85 0.94 -1.29 3.32
N LYS A 86 0.09 -1.98 4.07
CA LYS A 86 0.52 -2.79 5.23
C LYS A 86 1.41 -3.95 4.82
N GLN A 87 1.12 -4.63 3.72
CA GLN A 87 1.99 -5.71 3.22
C GLN A 87 3.38 -5.19 2.85
N LEU A 88 3.44 -4.06 2.14
CA LEU A 88 4.71 -3.41 1.81
C LEU A 88 5.44 -2.91 3.07
N GLN A 89 4.71 -2.33 4.02
CA GLN A 89 5.27 -1.89 5.30
C GLN A 89 5.93 -3.06 6.05
N HIS A 90 5.25 -4.20 6.15
CA HIS A 90 5.81 -5.38 6.80
C HIS A 90 7.13 -5.83 6.16
N ALA A 91 7.21 -5.79 4.83
CA ALA A 91 8.44 -6.12 4.12
C ALA A 91 9.62 -5.19 4.46
N PHE A 92 9.37 -3.91 4.73
CA PHE A 92 10.42 -2.92 5.03
C PHE A 92 10.75 -2.77 6.51
N GLU A 93 9.79 -3.00 7.41
CA GLU A 93 9.93 -2.62 8.83
C GLU A 93 9.93 -3.78 9.81
N LEU A 94 9.47 -4.97 9.42
CA LEU A 94 9.34 -6.11 10.33
C LEU A 94 10.29 -7.24 9.95
N ASN A 95 10.96 -7.82 10.94
CA ASN A 95 11.74 -9.05 10.77
C ASN A 95 10.85 -10.29 10.81
N GLU A 96 9.68 -10.18 11.45
CA GLU A 96 8.76 -11.27 11.71
C GLU A 96 7.31 -10.81 11.51
N ILE A 97 6.47 -11.68 10.95
CA ILE A 97 5.03 -11.46 10.82
C ILE A 97 4.25 -12.61 11.44
N HIS A 98 3.16 -12.27 12.13
CA HIS A 98 2.18 -13.25 12.56
C HIS A 98 1.28 -13.62 11.39
N THR A 99 1.28 -14.89 11.00
CA THR A 99 0.40 -15.38 9.93
C THR A 99 -0.90 -15.95 10.46
N ASN A 100 -0.94 -16.29 11.75
CA ASN A 100 -2.13 -16.56 12.54
C ASN A 100 -1.79 -16.33 14.03
N LYS A 101 -2.72 -16.68 14.95
CA LYS A 101 -2.52 -16.48 16.40
C LYS A 101 -1.30 -17.22 16.99
N SER A 102 -0.81 -18.27 16.34
CA SER A 102 0.24 -19.16 16.86
C SER A 102 1.46 -19.33 15.95
N THR A 103 1.46 -18.75 14.74
CA THR A 103 2.53 -18.93 13.75
C THR A 103 3.20 -17.59 13.44
N ILE A 104 4.50 -17.55 13.67
CA ILE A 104 5.40 -16.43 13.35
C ILE A 104 6.30 -16.86 12.19
N GLU A 105 6.45 -16.00 11.19
CA GLU A 105 7.32 -16.23 10.03
C GLU A 105 8.32 -15.10 9.84
N ASN A 106 9.56 -15.45 9.47
CA ASN A 106 10.62 -14.48 9.19
C ASN A 106 10.42 -13.82 7.84
N VAL A 107 10.48 -12.49 7.84
CA VAL A 107 10.44 -11.64 6.66
C VAL A 107 11.86 -11.58 6.08
N ASN A 108 12.14 -12.44 5.10
CA ASN A 108 13.46 -12.53 4.44
C ASN A 108 13.71 -11.38 3.44
N CYS A 109 13.72 -10.13 3.93
CA CYS A 109 13.81 -8.92 3.10
C CYS A 109 15.00 -8.02 3.48
N GLU A 110 16.07 -8.61 4.03
CA GLU A 110 17.17 -7.89 4.71
C GLU A 110 17.79 -6.78 3.86
N THR A 111 18.00 -7.02 2.56
CA THR A 111 18.57 -6.00 1.66
C THR A 111 17.64 -4.79 1.55
N ALA A 112 16.34 -5.02 1.35
CA ALA A 112 15.35 -3.97 1.22
C ALA A 112 15.15 -3.23 2.55
N GLN A 113 15.12 -3.96 3.66
CA GLN A 113 15.01 -3.41 5.02
C GLN A 113 16.21 -2.53 5.38
N ASN A 114 17.43 -2.99 5.09
CA ASN A 114 18.64 -2.21 5.34
C ASN A 114 18.66 -0.92 4.52
N ILE A 115 18.38 -1.00 3.21
CA ILE A 115 18.33 0.20 2.35
C ILE A 115 17.27 1.17 2.86
N PHE A 116 16.06 0.68 3.15
CA PHE A 116 14.97 1.49 3.67
C PHE A 116 15.35 2.20 4.98
N LEU A 117 15.99 1.49 5.91
CA LEU A 117 16.46 2.03 7.18
C LEU A 117 17.50 3.15 6.98
N GLN A 118 18.48 2.94 6.08
CA GLN A 118 19.50 3.95 5.82
C GLN A 118 18.91 5.19 5.14
N VAL A 119 18.02 5.01 4.17
CA VAL A 119 17.30 6.12 3.52
C VAL A 119 16.51 6.92 4.56
N LYS A 120 15.73 6.25 5.43
CA LYS A 120 14.94 6.89 6.50
C LYS A 120 15.83 7.74 7.43
N LYS A 121 17.01 7.23 7.82
CA LYS A 121 17.99 7.96 8.64
C LYS A 121 18.53 9.20 7.93
N ILE A 122 18.94 9.06 6.66
CA ILE A 122 19.51 10.17 5.88
C ILE A 122 18.48 11.26 5.66
N VAL A 123 17.28 10.90 5.19
CA VAL A 123 16.17 11.85 4.98
C VAL A 123 15.85 12.62 6.26
N THR A 124 15.76 11.92 7.39
CA THR A 124 15.51 12.54 8.69
C THR A 124 16.64 13.51 9.07
N ASN A 125 17.89 13.14 8.83
CA ASN A 125 19.05 13.97 9.14
C ASN A 125 19.09 15.25 8.29
N VAL A 126 18.95 15.14 6.96
CA VAL A 126 18.95 16.30 6.04
C VAL A 126 17.84 17.29 6.40
N ARG A 127 16.68 16.81 6.84
CA ARG A 127 15.57 17.67 7.25
C ARG A 127 15.79 18.33 8.60
N ARG A 128 16.43 17.64 9.55
CA ARG A 128 16.80 18.21 10.86
C ARG A 128 17.96 19.19 10.76
N SER A 129 18.87 19.00 9.81
CA SER A 129 19.99 19.92 9.57
C SER A 129 19.58 21.13 8.73
N HIS A 130 18.31 21.24 8.33
CA HIS A 130 17.80 22.29 7.46
C HIS A 130 18.64 22.44 6.18
N ARG A 131 19.03 21.34 5.54
CA ARG A 131 19.78 21.35 4.26
C ARG A 131 18.94 20.95 3.06
N GLN A 132 17.63 20.81 3.27
CA GLN A 132 16.70 20.42 2.22
C GLN A 132 16.70 21.40 1.03
N GLN A 133 16.94 22.69 1.27
CA GLN A 133 17.00 23.70 0.22
C GLN A 133 18.25 23.63 -0.67
N GLU A 134 19.25 22.83 -0.30
CA GLU A 134 20.47 22.61 -1.10
C GLU A 134 20.26 21.52 -2.17
N LEU A 135 19.11 20.83 -2.17
CA LEU A 135 18.76 19.76 -3.09
C LEU A 135 17.77 20.23 -4.16
N SER A 136 17.80 19.62 -5.34
CA SER A 136 16.90 19.93 -6.45
C SER A 136 15.44 19.57 -6.20
N MET A 137 15.19 18.57 -5.34
CA MET A 137 13.86 18.10 -4.97
C MET A 137 13.68 17.99 -3.46
N LYS A 138 12.42 18.05 -3.00
CA LYS A 138 12.09 17.90 -1.58
C LYS A 138 12.11 16.41 -1.18
N LEU A 139 13.00 16.00 -0.28
CA LEU A 139 12.98 14.65 0.30
C LEU A 139 11.68 14.43 1.07
N GLN A 140 11.06 13.29 0.83
CA GLN A 140 9.83 12.90 1.51
C GLN A 140 10.14 12.08 2.74
N ILE A 141 9.61 12.50 3.89
CA ILE A 141 9.69 11.72 5.12
C ILE A 141 8.70 10.58 5.00
N TYR A 142 9.16 9.36 5.27
CA TYR A 142 8.29 8.21 5.40
C TYR A 142 7.25 8.42 6.50
N SER A 143 6.00 8.14 6.16
CA SER A 143 4.87 8.16 7.07
C SER A 143 4.14 6.84 6.95
N GLU A 144 4.08 6.08 8.05
CA GLU A 144 3.40 4.79 8.14
C GLU A 144 1.91 4.89 7.78
N THR A 145 1.32 6.05 8.04
CA THR A 145 -0.10 6.32 7.82
C THR A 145 -0.43 6.79 6.40
N ARG A 146 0.56 7.14 5.58
CA ARG A 146 0.34 7.55 4.19
C ARG A 146 0.45 6.36 3.26
N PHE A 147 -0.54 6.23 2.37
CA PHE A 147 -0.48 5.29 1.26
C PHE A 147 0.75 5.60 0.40
N ASN A 148 1.47 4.54 0.02
CA ASN A 148 2.67 4.62 -0.82
C ASN A 148 3.84 5.45 -0.25
N GLY A 149 3.84 5.74 1.05
CA GLY A 149 4.86 6.58 1.68
C GLY A 149 6.29 6.02 1.54
N ALA A 150 6.43 4.69 1.54
CA ALA A 150 7.73 4.02 1.38
C ALA A 150 8.31 4.22 -0.03
N MET A 151 7.55 3.88 -1.08
CA MET A 151 7.98 4.05 -2.46
C MET A 151 8.26 5.51 -2.79
N THR A 152 7.36 6.42 -2.38
CA THR A 152 7.55 7.86 -2.62
C THR A 152 8.88 8.36 -2.02
N MET A 153 9.20 7.96 -0.79
CA MET A 153 10.49 8.30 -0.16
C MET A 153 11.67 7.71 -0.94
N LEU A 154 11.61 6.42 -1.28
CA LEU A 154 12.68 5.71 -1.97
C LEU A 154 12.93 6.27 -3.38
N ASP A 155 11.88 6.53 -4.16
CA ASP A 155 11.98 7.05 -5.53
C ASP A 155 12.54 8.48 -5.56
N ILE A 156 12.10 9.34 -4.64
CA ILE A 156 12.63 10.70 -4.53
C ILE A 156 14.08 10.69 -4.07
N PHE A 157 14.43 9.83 -3.10
CA PHE A 157 15.82 9.63 -2.68
C PHE A 157 16.69 9.14 -3.85
N ARG A 158 16.20 8.16 -4.63
CA ARG A 158 16.86 7.61 -5.81
C ARG A 158 17.12 8.67 -6.87
N LYS A 159 16.16 9.56 -7.13
CA LYS A 159 16.31 10.67 -8.08
C LYS A 159 17.41 11.66 -7.67
N MET A 160 17.59 11.87 -6.37
CA MET A 160 18.64 12.76 -5.82
C MET A 160 19.92 12.04 -5.39
N PHE A 161 20.08 10.77 -5.73
CA PHE A 161 21.13 9.92 -5.15
C PHE A 161 22.53 10.57 -5.22
N TYR A 162 22.88 11.16 -6.37
CA TYR A 162 24.18 11.79 -6.60
C TYR A 162 24.32 13.20 -6.02
N GLU A 163 23.22 13.87 -5.67
CA GLU A 163 23.25 15.19 -5.02
C GLU A 163 23.49 15.05 -3.51
N LEU A 164 23.01 13.96 -2.91
CA LEU A 164 23.03 13.75 -1.46
C LEU A 164 24.42 13.89 -0.82
N PRO A 165 25.51 13.31 -1.35
CA PRO A 165 26.85 13.47 -0.76
C PRO A 165 27.29 14.92 -0.54
N LEU A 166 26.79 15.86 -1.34
CA LEU A 166 27.13 17.28 -1.25
C LEU A 166 26.52 17.95 -0.01
N VAL A 167 25.42 17.42 0.51
CA VAL A 167 24.67 18.00 1.64
C VAL A 167 24.87 17.22 2.95
N LEU A 168 25.48 16.02 2.90
CA LEU A 168 25.77 15.20 4.08
C LEU A 168 27.08 15.65 4.73
N THR A 169 26.98 16.35 5.86
CA THR A 169 28.15 16.95 6.52
C THR A 169 28.69 16.20 7.72
N ASN A 170 27.92 15.26 8.29
CA ASN A 170 28.39 14.45 9.39
C ASN A 170 28.80 13.06 8.90
N THR A 171 29.87 12.52 9.50
CA THR A 171 30.46 11.22 9.13
C THR A 171 29.43 10.11 9.19
N LYS A 172 28.57 10.09 10.21
CA LYS A 172 27.53 9.06 10.38
C LYS A 172 26.50 9.02 9.25
N SER A 173 26.07 10.16 8.74
CA SER A 173 25.16 10.25 7.60
C SER A 173 25.83 9.77 6.32
N MET A 174 27.12 10.08 6.15
CA MET A 174 27.91 9.61 5.03
C MET A 174 28.14 8.10 5.10
N ASP A 175 28.40 7.55 6.29
CA ASP A 175 28.49 6.10 6.52
C ASP A 175 27.19 5.40 6.13
N ASN A 176 26.04 5.93 6.57
CA ASN A 176 24.74 5.39 6.18
C ASN A 176 24.51 5.46 4.67
N TYR A 177 24.96 6.53 4.00
CA TYR A 177 24.87 6.68 2.54
C TYR A 177 25.72 5.65 1.81
N ASN A 178 26.94 5.41 2.28
CA ASN A 178 27.87 4.44 1.69
C ASN A 178 27.37 2.99 1.79
N LEU A 179 26.48 2.70 2.74
CA LEU A 179 25.81 1.39 2.85
C LEU A 179 24.71 1.18 1.79
N ILE A 180 24.32 2.21 1.04
CA ILE A 180 23.27 2.11 0.03
C ILE A 180 23.89 1.82 -1.35
N VAL A 181 23.71 0.59 -1.83
CA VAL A 181 24.06 0.24 -3.20
C VAL A 181 22.98 0.77 -4.15
N LYS A 182 23.34 1.76 -4.98
CA LYS A 182 22.39 2.42 -5.90
C LYS A 182 21.61 1.43 -6.77
N LYS A 183 22.28 0.41 -7.32
CA LYS A 183 21.63 -0.62 -8.14
C LYS A 183 20.51 -1.33 -7.38
N SER A 184 20.77 -1.72 -6.13
CA SER A 184 19.75 -2.36 -5.29
C SER A 184 18.58 -1.41 -5.00
N LEU A 185 18.85 -0.11 -4.80
CA LEU A 185 17.79 0.89 -4.67
C LEU A 185 16.96 1.04 -5.95
N ASP A 186 17.61 1.07 -7.12
CA ASP A 186 16.92 1.10 -8.41
C ASP A 186 16.04 -0.15 -8.59
N ASP A 187 16.58 -1.35 -8.29
CA ASP A 187 15.86 -2.63 -8.38
C ASP A 187 14.63 -2.66 -7.45
N ILE A 188 14.76 -2.14 -6.22
CA ILE A 188 13.63 -2.02 -5.27
C ILE A 188 12.56 -1.08 -5.82
N CYS A 189 12.94 0.11 -6.32
CA CYS A 189 11.97 1.06 -6.87
C CYS A 189 11.27 0.49 -8.12
N CYS A 190 11.99 -0.19 -9.00
CA CYS A 190 11.40 -0.89 -10.16
C CYS A 190 10.41 -1.99 -9.71
N PHE A 191 10.73 -2.73 -8.65
CA PHE A 191 9.82 -3.74 -8.10
C PHE A 191 8.55 -3.12 -7.50
N LEU A 192 8.66 -1.97 -6.83
CA LEU A 192 7.54 -1.30 -6.19
C LEU A 192 6.62 -0.58 -7.20
N GLN A 193 7.12 -0.21 -8.37
CA GLN A 193 6.37 0.56 -9.35
C GLN A 193 5.00 -0.06 -9.72
N PRO A 194 4.88 -1.37 -10.00
CA PRO A 194 3.57 -1.96 -10.27
C PRO A 194 2.59 -1.89 -9.09
N PHE A 195 3.08 -1.84 -7.85
CA PHE A 195 2.20 -1.65 -6.69
C PHE A 195 1.64 -0.23 -6.66
N GLU A 196 2.45 0.76 -7.02
CA GLU A 196 1.98 2.14 -7.16
C GLU A 196 0.93 2.26 -8.26
N GLU A 197 1.18 1.66 -9.43
CA GLU A 197 0.20 1.65 -10.53
C GLU A 197 -1.14 0.98 -10.12
N VAL A 198 -1.08 -0.01 -9.22
CA VAL A 198 -2.29 -0.63 -8.66
C VAL A 198 -2.98 0.30 -7.67
N ILE A 199 -2.24 0.92 -6.75
CA ILE A 199 -2.78 1.86 -5.76
C ILE A 199 -3.45 3.02 -6.48
N GLU A 200 -2.76 3.67 -7.42
CA GLU A 200 -3.32 4.76 -8.23
C GLU A 200 -4.61 4.34 -8.93
N ALA A 201 -4.63 3.17 -9.57
CA ALA A 201 -5.80 2.67 -10.29
C ALA A 201 -6.98 2.26 -9.39
N LEU A 202 -6.73 1.94 -8.12
CA LEU A 202 -7.76 1.58 -7.13
C LEU A 202 -8.28 2.81 -6.36
N SER A 203 -7.43 3.82 -6.19
CA SER A 203 -7.76 5.10 -5.55
C SER A 203 -8.53 6.07 -6.45
N GLU A 204 -8.70 5.76 -7.75
CA GLU A 204 -9.49 6.59 -8.66
C GLU A 204 -10.93 6.80 -8.16
N ASP A 205 -11.45 8.02 -8.32
CA ASP A 205 -12.74 8.45 -7.78
C ASP A 205 -13.77 8.83 -8.86
N HIS A 206 -13.37 8.87 -10.12
CA HIS A 206 -14.20 9.23 -11.27
C HIS A 206 -14.70 8.02 -12.07
N GLN A 207 -14.25 6.80 -11.73
CA GLN A 207 -14.73 5.56 -12.32
C GLN A 207 -14.81 4.44 -11.29
N PRO A 208 -15.69 3.43 -11.48
CA PRO A 208 -15.78 2.30 -10.56
C PRO A 208 -14.44 1.55 -10.45
N THR A 209 -13.94 1.31 -9.23
CA THR A 209 -12.64 0.65 -9.02
C THR A 209 -12.76 -0.74 -8.38
N LEU A 210 -13.87 -1.06 -7.71
CA LEU A 210 -14.02 -2.32 -6.97
C LEU A 210 -13.85 -3.57 -7.86
N HIS A 211 -14.37 -3.53 -9.09
CA HIS A 211 -14.23 -4.63 -10.05
C HIS A 211 -12.77 -4.88 -10.48
N ARG A 212 -11.87 -3.91 -10.28
CA ARG A 212 -10.45 -4.01 -10.67
C ARG A 212 -9.62 -4.75 -9.64
N VAL A 213 -10.08 -4.84 -8.39
CA VAL A 213 -9.36 -5.45 -7.27
C VAL A 213 -8.94 -6.90 -7.61
N THR A 214 -9.85 -7.71 -8.16
CA THR A 214 -9.57 -9.12 -8.51
C THR A 214 -8.59 -9.27 -9.67
N ARG A 215 -8.68 -8.39 -10.69
CA ARG A 215 -7.75 -8.39 -11.84
C ARG A 215 -6.34 -7.95 -11.42
N ARG A 216 -6.24 -6.89 -10.62
CA ARG A 216 -4.97 -6.33 -10.15
C ARG A 216 -4.30 -7.24 -9.11
N ARG A 217 -5.09 -7.97 -8.31
CA ARG A 217 -4.60 -9.10 -7.48
C ARG A 217 -3.81 -10.11 -8.30
N LYS A 218 -4.33 -10.54 -9.45
CA LYS A 218 -3.61 -11.48 -10.34
C LYS A 218 -2.31 -10.89 -10.86
N THR A 219 -2.29 -9.58 -11.14
CA THR A 219 -1.07 -8.88 -11.60
C THR A 219 -0.01 -8.87 -10.50
N ILE A 220 -0.37 -8.50 -9.27
CA ILE A 220 0.53 -8.58 -8.10
C ILE A 220 1.00 -10.01 -7.88
N TRP A 221 0.11 -10.98 -8.01
CA TRP A 221 0.45 -12.40 -7.84
C TRP A 221 1.47 -12.88 -8.88
N LEU A 222 1.33 -12.51 -10.16
CA LEU A 222 2.29 -12.83 -11.21
C LEU A 222 3.66 -12.17 -10.97
N ILE A 223 3.67 -10.88 -10.63
CA ILE A 223 4.90 -10.13 -10.34
C ILE A 223 5.68 -10.77 -9.19
N THR A 224 4.96 -11.20 -8.15
CA THR A 224 5.55 -11.81 -6.94
C THR A 224 5.92 -13.28 -7.11
N THR A 225 5.57 -13.92 -8.23
CA THR A 225 5.92 -15.32 -8.52
C THR A 225 6.97 -15.47 -9.62
N GLU A 226 7.02 -14.57 -10.62
CA GLU A 226 7.94 -14.71 -11.77
C GLU A 226 9.31 -14.04 -11.56
N HIS A 227 9.43 -13.05 -10.66
CA HIS A 227 10.70 -12.37 -10.44
C HIS A 227 11.54 -13.10 -9.38
N ARG A 228 12.83 -13.30 -9.66
CA ARG A 228 13.89 -13.72 -8.69
C ARG A 228 13.92 -12.87 -7.39
N LEU A 229 13.21 -11.75 -7.35
CA LEU A 229 12.99 -10.88 -6.18
C LEU A 229 11.89 -11.39 -5.23
N ALA A 230 11.13 -12.45 -5.56
CA ALA A 230 10.28 -13.18 -4.61
C ALA A 230 11.10 -13.83 -3.47
N THR A 231 12.41 -13.97 -3.67
CA THR A 231 13.38 -14.36 -2.64
C THR A 231 13.79 -13.17 -1.75
N ILE A 232 13.51 -11.93 -2.17
CA ILE A 232 13.78 -10.67 -1.45
C ILE A 232 12.50 -10.10 -0.81
N LEU A 233 11.31 -10.52 -1.26
CA LEU A 233 10.01 -10.16 -0.69
C LEU A 233 9.15 -11.40 -0.51
N HIS A 234 8.90 -11.71 0.77
CA HIS A 234 8.35 -12.93 1.37
C HIS A 234 7.39 -13.81 0.53
N PRO A 235 7.44 -15.17 0.66
CA PRO A 235 6.56 -16.13 -0.03
C PRO A 235 5.04 -15.96 0.16
N LYS A 236 4.56 -15.07 1.02
CA LYS A 236 3.12 -14.86 1.33
C LYS A 236 2.47 -13.61 0.75
N LEU A 237 3.13 -12.91 -0.18
CA LEU A 237 2.35 -12.23 -1.23
C LEU A 237 1.45 -13.23 -2.01
N ARG A 238 1.68 -14.56 -1.86
CA ARG A 238 0.78 -15.65 -2.26
C ARG A 238 -0.59 -15.62 -1.56
N ASN A 239 -0.72 -15.09 -0.34
CA ASN A 239 -1.94 -15.19 0.47
C ASN A 239 -2.85 -13.96 0.32
N PHE A 240 -3.07 -13.51 -0.91
CA PHE A 240 -4.12 -12.55 -1.21
C PHE A 240 -5.52 -13.20 -1.09
N GLU A 241 -5.69 -14.31 -0.37
CA GLU A 241 -6.99 -14.94 -0.16
C GLU A 241 -7.90 -14.01 0.65
N SER A 242 -8.81 -13.36 -0.08
CA SER A 242 -10.22 -13.32 0.26
C SER A 242 -10.55 -13.02 1.72
N CYS A 243 -10.83 -11.77 2.04
CA CYS A 243 -11.89 -11.46 3.02
C CYS A 243 -13.28 -11.46 2.35
N TYR A 244 -13.49 -12.34 1.36
CA TYR A 244 -14.81 -12.83 1.00
C TYR A 244 -15.03 -14.11 1.80
N ASP A 245 -15.92 -14.05 2.78
CA ASP A 245 -16.58 -15.25 3.28
C ASP A 245 -17.26 -15.90 2.06
N GLU A 246 -16.81 -17.09 1.65
CA GLU A 246 -17.43 -17.87 0.56
C GLU A 246 -18.83 -18.40 0.93
N LYS A 247 -19.42 -17.95 2.02
CA LYS A 247 -20.77 -18.31 2.41
C LYS A 247 -21.74 -17.21 1.98
N GLU A 248 -22.47 -17.57 0.93
CA GLU A 248 -23.68 -16.95 0.38
C GLU A 248 -23.50 -15.95 -0.78
N ASN A 249 -24.11 -16.34 -1.91
CA ASN A 249 -24.41 -15.59 -3.12
C ASN A 249 -23.32 -15.56 -4.20
N SER A 250 -23.20 -16.71 -4.86
CA SER A 250 -22.68 -16.87 -6.21
C SER A 250 -23.33 -15.88 -7.20
N ILE A 251 -22.52 -15.02 -7.83
CA ILE A 251 -22.86 -14.36 -9.10
C ILE A 251 -22.12 -15.12 -10.21
N PRO A 252 -22.75 -15.42 -11.37
CA PRO A 252 -22.16 -16.30 -12.38
C PRO A 252 -20.92 -15.66 -13.01
N ALA A 253 -19.80 -16.38 -13.00
CA ALA A 253 -18.56 -15.96 -13.61
C ALA A 253 -18.73 -15.75 -15.13
N LEU A 254 -18.52 -14.51 -15.60
CA LEU A 254 -18.27 -14.22 -17.01
C LEU A 254 -16.94 -14.89 -17.40
N LYS A 255 -17.03 -15.94 -18.24
CA LYS A 255 -15.88 -16.55 -18.91
C LYS A 255 -15.31 -15.55 -19.92
N LEU A 256 -14.09 -15.07 -19.69
CA LEU A 256 -13.28 -14.42 -20.73
C LEU A 256 -12.31 -15.46 -21.31
N PRO A 257 -12.18 -15.58 -22.65
CA PRO A 257 -11.29 -16.53 -23.27
C PRO A 257 -9.83 -16.07 -23.11
N TYR A 258 -9.01 -16.96 -22.55
CA TYR A 258 -7.55 -16.86 -22.59
C TYR A 258 -7.09 -17.30 -23.97
N ASP A 259 -6.60 -16.37 -24.78
CA ASP A 259 -5.61 -16.67 -25.82
C ASP A 259 -4.91 -15.37 -26.24
N LYS A 260 -3.58 -15.46 -26.40
CA LYS A 260 -2.60 -14.42 -26.82
C LYS A 260 -1.86 -13.67 -25.71
N CYS A 261 -1.02 -14.40 -24.99
CA CYS A 261 0.29 -13.90 -24.54
C CYS A 261 1.33 -15.02 -24.74
N GLN A 262 1.73 -15.27 -25.99
CA GLN A 262 3.00 -15.94 -26.27
C GLN A 262 4.06 -14.84 -26.39
N LEU A 263 4.81 -14.60 -25.32
CA LEU A 263 6.07 -13.87 -25.41
C LEU A 263 7.17 -14.90 -25.69
N ASN A 264 7.74 -14.82 -26.88
CA ASN A 264 8.91 -15.55 -27.33
C ASN A 264 10.08 -15.33 -26.36
N ILE A 265 10.42 -16.35 -25.58
CA ILE A 265 11.73 -16.45 -24.94
C ILE A 265 12.58 -17.33 -25.87
N SER A 266 13.19 -16.71 -26.88
CA SER A 266 14.18 -17.38 -27.72
C SER A 266 15.55 -17.34 -27.04
N SER A 267 15.99 -18.53 -26.63
CA SER A 267 17.34 -19.08 -26.81
C SER A 267 18.55 -18.22 -26.42
N SER A 268 19.03 -18.40 -25.19
CA SER A 268 20.47 -18.50 -24.92
C SER A 268 20.72 -18.99 -23.50
N PHE A 269 20.47 -20.28 -23.23
CA PHE A 269 21.06 -21.01 -22.10
C PHE A 269 21.04 -22.51 -22.41
N SER A 270 21.96 -22.93 -23.28
CA SER A 270 22.28 -24.34 -23.51
C SER A 270 23.76 -24.46 -23.86
N SER A 271 24.63 -24.19 -22.89
CA SER A 271 25.99 -24.73 -22.85
C SER A 271 26.64 -24.42 -21.51
N LEU A 272 26.28 -25.20 -20.49
CA LEU A 272 27.13 -25.48 -19.32
C LEU A 272 26.35 -26.46 -18.44
N LEU A 273 26.32 -27.72 -18.88
CA LEU A 273 26.14 -28.92 -18.07
C LEU A 273 26.14 -30.11 -19.04
N HIS A 274 27.34 -30.65 -19.30
CA HIS A 274 27.63 -32.09 -19.37
C HIS A 274 29.15 -32.32 -19.58
N SER A 275 29.74 -33.08 -18.64
CA SER A 275 30.92 -33.97 -18.74
C SER A 275 32.22 -33.39 -19.36
N ASN A 276 33.36 -33.30 -18.67
CA ASN A 276 34.00 -34.20 -17.71
C ASN A 276 34.88 -33.41 -16.73
#